data_AF-A0A7J7INZ5-F1
#
_entry.id   AF-A0A7J7INZ5-F1
#
_cell.length_a   1.000
_cell.length_b   1.000
_cell.length_c   1.000
_cell.angle_alpha   90.00
_cell.angle_beta   90.00
_cell.angle_gamma   90.00
#
_symmetry.space_group_name_H-M   'P 1'
#
loop_
_entity.id
_entity.type
_entity.pdbx_description
1 polymer ?
#
loop_
_entity_poly.entity_id
_entity_poly.type
_entity_poly.pdbx_seq_one_letter_code
_entity_poly.pdbx_strand_id
1 'polypeptide(L)'
;MGPAKDPLDVDDDASDVVTLEDVVNAACPEHEWQCSRVRARPDRAEALVVCRTCTAGPEGPANEERTPIIVCQACAEACHAEHETFALGNRHGLQCQCSPPLCALSDATGVQVPASQLLWLREHHNARNRFCVCDTEYTGEEDGVMYQCIGCEDWFHLRCLAGLEQAEARPGELLVCTACMSGDGALAQWARVAALEGSQAQPFCFAKMPQVTTGTTSSSRGVPTLIHVDQLGTAICSCESCAPFREDAHLDWVLDDENAAVGGAETEPTPFPPSVLGNRMLELEYAHTWQAAKQRLYSLFRECARENRVVTERDVRLALADIQREIGQTR
;
A
#
# COMPACT_ATOMS: atom_id res chain seq x y z
N MET A 1 -28.41 -11.41 61.86
CA MET A 1 -27.02 -11.14 61.45
C MET A 1 -26.68 -12.13 60.34
N GLY A 2 -26.91 -11.72 59.09
CA GLY A 2 -26.39 -12.44 57.91
C GLY A 2 -25.07 -11.79 57.47
N PRO A 3 -24.16 -12.52 56.81
CA PRO A 3 -22.82 -12.02 56.52
C PRO A 3 -22.88 -10.88 55.49
N ALA A 4 -21.99 -9.90 55.67
CA ALA A 4 -21.79 -8.82 54.72
C ALA A 4 -21.25 -9.39 53.40
N LYS A 5 -21.85 -8.97 52.28
CA LYS A 5 -21.32 -9.23 50.94
C LYS A 5 -19.99 -8.48 50.76
N ASP A 6 -19.05 -9.15 50.09
CA ASP A 6 -17.73 -8.63 49.71
C ASP A 6 -17.89 -7.46 48.71
N PRO A 7 -17.16 -6.32 48.83
CA PRO A 7 -17.35 -5.16 47.96
C PRO A 7 -16.84 -5.35 46.52
N LEU A 8 -16.40 -6.55 46.15
CA LEU A 8 -15.83 -6.89 44.83
C LEU A 8 -16.76 -7.72 43.94
N ASP A 9 -17.98 -8.04 44.39
CA ASP A 9 -19.02 -8.55 43.48
C ASP A 9 -19.61 -7.39 42.67
N VAL A 10 -18.87 -6.98 41.63
CA VAL A 10 -19.42 -6.22 40.53
C VAL A 10 -19.94 -7.24 39.52
N ASP A 11 -21.24 -7.53 39.58
CA ASP A 11 -22.00 -7.99 38.42
C ASP A 11 -21.96 -6.83 37.41
N ASP A 12 -20.89 -6.73 36.62
CA ASP A 12 -20.74 -5.70 35.58
C ASP A 12 -21.23 -6.31 34.26
N ASP A 13 -22.31 -5.74 33.75
CA ASP A 13 -23.00 -6.13 32.53
C ASP A 13 -22.01 -6.08 31.36
N ALA A 14 -21.54 -7.25 30.91
CA ALA A 14 -20.65 -7.37 29.76
C ALA A 14 -21.28 -6.88 28.43
N SER A 15 -22.53 -6.40 28.46
CA SER A 15 -23.24 -5.82 27.31
C SER A 15 -22.92 -4.35 27.03
N ASP A 16 -22.30 -3.63 27.96
CA ASP A 16 -21.93 -2.20 27.78
C ASP A 16 -20.44 -1.98 27.46
N VAL A 17 -19.68 -3.06 27.29
CA VAL A 17 -18.25 -2.99 26.91
C VAL A 17 -18.14 -2.86 25.40
N VAL A 18 -17.96 -1.62 24.92
CA VAL A 18 -17.59 -1.35 23.53
C VAL A 18 -16.08 -1.53 23.38
N THR A 19 -15.65 -2.50 22.58
CA THR A 19 -14.22 -2.70 22.32
C THR A 19 -13.70 -1.66 21.33
N LEU A 20 -12.38 -1.45 21.33
CA LEU A 20 -11.76 -0.61 20.31
C LEU A 20 -12.09 -1.12 18.90
N GLU A 21 -12.21 -2.42 18.70
CA GLU A 21 -12.58 -3.05 17.43
C GLU A 21 -14.03 -2.73 17.02
N ASP A 22 -14.97 -2.69 17.98
CA ASP A 22 -16.37 -2.34 17.71
C ASP A 22 -16.54 -0.89 17.25
N VAL A 23 -15.85 0.06 17.89
CA VAL A 23 -15.89 1.49 17.51
C VAL A 23 -15.42 1.69 16.07
N VAL A 24 -14.49 0.86 15.64
CA VAL A 24 -13.73 1.00 14.42
C VAL A 24 -14.47 0.38 13.26
N ASN A 25 -14.96 -0.84 13.47
CA ASN A 25 -15.84 -1.53 12.53
C ASN A 25 -17.14 -0.72 12.31
N ALA A 26 -17.65 -0.04 13.33
CA ALA A 26 -18.80 0.86 13.19
C ALA A 26 -18.48 2.13 12.37
N ALA A 27 -17.25 2.63 12.42
CA ALA A 27 -16.82 3.78 11.64
C ALA A 27 -16.49 3.45 10.18
N CYS A 28 -16.05 2.20 9.90
CA CYS A 28 -15.63 1.74 8.58
C CYS A 28 -16.07 0.28 8.29
N PRO A 29 -17.38 0.02 8.10
CA PRO A 29 -17.93 -1.33 7.98
C PRO A 29 -17.53 -2.09 6.70
N GLU A 30 -16.96 -1.40 5.71
CA GLU A 30 -16.63 -1.97 4.39
C GLU A 30 -15.20 -2.54 4.32
N HIS A 31 -14.37 -2.28 5.33
CA HIS A 31 -12.98 -2.69 5.37
C HIS A 31 -12.82 -3.74 6.46
N GLU A 32 -12.63 -5.01 6.09
CA GLU A 32 -12.24 -6.04 7.05
C GLU A 32 -10.76 -5.83 7.40
N TRP A 33 -10.44 -5.45 8.65
CA TRP A 33 -9.08 -5.31 9.21
C TRP A 33 -8.35 -6.65 9.35
N GLN A 34 -8.45 -7.52 8.35
CA GLN A 34 -7.78 -8.80 8.37
C GLN A 34 -6.40 -8.68 7.74
N CYS A 35 -5.47 -9.52 8.20
CA CYS A 35 -4.17 -9.64 7.57
C CYS A 35 -4.33 -9.89 6.05
N SER A 36 -3.56 -9.20 5.22
CA SER A 36 -3.54 -9.43 3.76
C SER A 36 -3.38 -10.90 3.37
N ARG A 37 -2.77 -11.73 4.23
CA ARG A 37 -2.63 -13.18 4.01
C ARG A 37 -3.95 -13.93 4.11
N VAL A 38 -4.87 -13.49 4.98
CA VAL A 38 -6.20 -14.09 5.17
C VAL A 38 -7.10 -13.72 4.00
N ARG A 39 -7.03 -12.46 3.55
CA ARG A 39 -7.77 -11.95 2.38
C ARG A 39 -7.05 -12.15 1.03
N ALA A 40 -5.90 -12.81 1.02
CA ALA A 40 -4.95 -12.75 -0.09
C ALA A 40 -5.61 -13.14 -1.42
N ARG A 41 -5.51 -12.24 -2.40
CA ARG A 41 -5.88 -12.49 -3.79
C ARG A 41 -4.63 -12.43 -4.65
N PRO A 42 -4.24 -13.50 -5.35
CA PRO A 42 -3.00 -13.55 -6.12
C PRO A 42 -2.87 -12.44 -7.17
N ASP A 43 -4.01 -11.99 -7.69
CA ASP A 43 -4.19 -10.99 -8.74
C ASP A 43 -4.16 -9.54 -8.25
N ARG A 44 -4.09 -9.31 -6.92
CA ARG A 44 -4.11 -7.95 -6.35
C ARG A 44 -2.81 -7.62 -5.66
N ALA A 45 -2.31 -6.41 -5.94
CA ALA A 45 -1.22 -5.85 -5.16
C ALA A 45 -1.65 -5.71 -3.69
N GLU A 46 -0.73 -5.83 -2.76
CA GLU A 46 -1.00 -5.55 -1.34
C GLU A 46 -0.15 -4.36 -0.89
N ALA A 47 -0.72 -3.51 -0.04
CA ALA A 47 0.04 -2.46 0.63
C ALA A 47 0.95 -3.12 1.68
N LEU A 48 2.26 -3.05 1.46
CA LEU A 48 3.27 -3.71 2.29
C LEU A 48 4.21 -2.70 2.93
N VAL A 49 4.71 -3.09 4.09
CA VAL A 49 5.54 -2.29 4.97
C VAL A 49 6.70 -3.16 5.45
N VAL A 50 7.92 -2.62 5.45
CA VAL A 50 9.05 -3.27 6.13
C VAL A 50 9.02 -2.88 7.59
N CYS A 51 9.14 -3.88 8.47
CA CYS A 51 9.26 -3.66 9.90
C CYS A 51 10.73 -3.78 10.33
N ARG A 52 11.39 -2.63 10.53
CA ARG A 52 12.81 -2.55 10.91
C ARG A 52 13.04 -3.18 12.29
N THR A 53 12.14 -2.94 13.24
CA THR A 53 12.22 -3.53 14.59
C THR A 53 12.19 -5.06 14.55
N CYS A 54 11.27 -5.65 13.76
CA CYS A 54 11.22 -7.11 13.61
C CYS A 54 12.42 -7.66 12.85
N THR A 55 12.92 -6.92 11.86
CA THR A 55 14.13 -7.28 11.10
C THR A 55 15.37 -7.30 12.00
N ALA A 56 15.50 -6.32 12.91
CA ALA A 56 16.56 -6.27 13.91
C ALA A 56 16.47 -7.41 14.92
N GLY A 57 15.25 -7.80 15.32
CA GLY A 57 15.04 -8.90 16.26
C GLY A 57 15.65 -8.65 17.64
N PRO A 58 15.70 -9.66 18.52
CA PRO A 58 16.13 -9.50 19.92
C PRO A 58 17.65 -9.39 20.11
N GLU A 59 18.47 -9.68 19.09
CA GLU A 59 19.93 -9.81 19.20
C GLU A 59 20.71 -8.52 18.85
N GLY A 60 20.03 -7.40 18.63
CA GLY A 60 20.68 -6.10 18.34
C GLY A 60 20.23 -5.48 17.02
N PRO A 61 20.86 -4.38 16.58
CA PRO A 61 20.42 -3.66 15.38
C PRO A 61 20.49 -4.55 14.14
N ALA A 62 19.56 -4.35 13.20
CA ALA A 62 19.60 -5.02 11.91
C ALA A 62 20.94 -4.75 11.23
N ASN A 63 21.74 -5.78 10.95
CA ASN A 63 22.85 -5.66 10.01
C ASN A 63 22.30 -5.79 8.58
N GLU A 64 23.02 -5.26 7.59
CA GLU A 64 22.60 -5.27 6.18
C GLU A 64 22.42 -6.70 5.60
N GLU A 65 22.94 -7.71 6.29
CA GLU A 65 22.88 -9.13 5.92
C GLU A 65 21.58 -9.81 6.33
N ARG A 66 20.81 -9.24 7.27
CA ARG A 66 19.52 -9.81 7.67
C ARG A 66 18.47 -9.56 6.59
N THR A 67 17.72 -10.61 6.27
CA THR A 67 16.57 -10.49 5.38
C THR A 67 15.49 -9.61 6.03
N PRO A 68 15.07 -8.51 5.37
CA PRO A 68 14.00 -7.65 5.85
C PRO A 68 12.69 -8.41 6.08
N ILE A 69 11.98 -8.06 7.16
CA ILE A 69 10.65 -8.58 7.46
C ILE A 69 9.62 -7.61 6.95
N ILE A 70 8.68 -8.10 6.14
CA ILE A 70 7.55 -7.32 5.65
C ILE A 70 6.24 -7.77 6.29
N VAL A 71 5.37 -6.80 6.55
CA VAL A 71 4.01 -6.99 7.02
C VAL A 71 3.07 -6.17 6.14
N CYS A 72 1.81 -6.57 6.03
CA CYS A 72 0.82 -5.75 5.33
C CYS A 72 0.40 -4.55 6.19
N GLN A 73 -0.20 -3.56 5.53
CA GLN A 73 -0.65 -2.33 6.17
C GLN A 73 -1.52 -2.60 7.42
N ALA A 74 -2.50 -3.50 7.33
CA ALA A 74 -3.34 -3.86 8.48
C ALA A 74 -2.53 -4.40 9.67
N CYS A 75 -1.53 -5.26 9.42
CA CYS A 75 -0.65 -5.77 10.48
C CYS A 75 0.34 -4.72 10.97
N ALA A 76 0.84 -3.85 10.10
CA ALA A 76 1.69 -2.72 10.48
C ALA A 76 0.98 -1.85 11.52
N GLU A 77 -0.30 -1.54 11.28
CA GLU A 77 -1.10 -0.74 12.20
C GLU A 77 -1.51 -1.51 13.44
N ALA A 78 -2.02 -2.72 13.31
CA ALA A 78 -2.61 -3.42 14.45
C ALA A 78 -1.57 -4.03 15.39
N CYS A 79 -0.55 -4.67 14.83
CA CYS A 79 0.38 -5.55 15.55
C CYS A 79 1.80 -4.96 15.63
N HIS A 80 2.12 -3.98 14.79
CA HIS A 80 3.44 -3.34 14.73
C HIS A 80 3.37 -1.82 14.86
N ALA A 81 2.30 -1.27 15.46
CA ALA A 81 2.07 0.18 15.55
C ALA A 81 3.18 0.94 16.30
N GLU A 82 3.85 0.29 17.25
CA GLU A 82 4.95 0.86 18.04
C GLU A 82 6.34 0.50 17.47
N HIS A 83 6.40 -0.23 16.35
CA HIS A 83 7.66 -0.58 15.71
C HIS A 83 8.10 0.50 14.72
N GLU A 84 9.41 0.58 14.51
CA GLU A 84 9.97 1.35 13.40
C GLU A 84 9.68 0.61 12.09
N THR A 85 8.99 1.31 11.18
CA THR A 85 8.51 0.75 9.91
C THR A 85 8.67 1.77 8.78
N PHE A 86 8.72 1.28 7.54
CA PHE A 86 8.65 2.13 6.35
C PHE A 86 7.88 1.43 5.22
N ALA A 87 7.16 2.20 4.42
CA ALA A 87 6.28 1.68 3.38
C ALA A 87 7.06 1.19 2.15
N LEU A 88 6.63 0.05 1.59
CA LEU A 88 7.06 -0.43 0.26
C LEU A 88 6.08 -0.02 -0.84
N GLY A 89 4.88 0.39 -0.45
CA GLY A 89 3.76 0.63 -1.37
C GLY A 89 3.02 -0.64 -1.74
N ASN A 90 2.26 -0.55 -2.83
CA ASN A 90 1.50 -1.65 -3.39
C ASN A 90 2.43 -2.61 -4.12
N ARG A 91 2.35 -3.90 -3.82
CA ARG A 91 3.20 -4.94 -4.43
C ARG A 91 2.44 -6.20 -4.76
N HIS A 92 2.65 -6.76 -5.95
CA HIS A 92 2.22 -8.10 -6.30
C HIS A 92 3.24 -9.15 -5.85
N GLY A 93 2.76 -10.38 -5.61
CA GLY A 93 3.62 -11.56 -5.37
C GLY A 93 4.37 -11.60 -4.03
N LEU A 94 4.23 -10.59 -3.18
CA LEU A 94 4.81 -10.53 -1.83
C LEU A 94 3.73 -10.74 -0.77
N GLN A 95 4.03 -11.54 0.25
CA GLN A 95 3.09 -11.93 1.29
C GLN A 95 3.51 -11.35 2.66
N CYS A 96 2.52 -10.93 3.44
CA CYS A 96 2.72 -10.52 4.82
C CYS A 96 3.39 -11.65 5.63
N GLN A 97 4.35 -11.31 6.49
CA GLN A 97 5.06 -12.25 7.36
C GLN A 97 4.64 -12.19 8.84
N CYS A 98 3.59 -11.44 9.17
CA CYS A 98 3.08 -11.33 10.54
C CYS A 98 2.56 -12.70 11.06
N SER A 99 2.98 -13.13 12.25
CA SER A 99 2.63 -14.44 12.81
C SER A 99 2.26 -14.33 14.28
N PRO A 100 1.41 -15.24 14.82
CA PRO A 100 1.25 -15.43 16.25
C PRO A 100 2.60 -15.69 16.97
N PRO A 101 2.70 -15.40 18.29
CA PRO A 101 1.60 -15.10 19.22
C PRO A 101 1.26 -13.61 19.37
N LEU A 102 1.95 -12.72 18.66
CA LEU A 102 1.85 -11.27 18.90
C LEU A 102 0.71 -10.57 18.13
N CYS A 103 -0.02 -11.27 17.26
CA CYS A 103 -1.02 -10.66 16.39
C CYS A 103 -2.31 -11.45 16.32
N ALA A 104 -3.42 -10.86 16.78
CA ALA A 104 -4.75 -11.46 16.73
C ALA A 104 -5.38 -11.45 15.33
N LEU A 105 -4.86 -10.62 14.41
CA LEU A 105 -5.38 -10.52 13.02
C LEU A 105 -4.83 -11.61 12.08
N SER A 106 -3.97 -12.49 12.57
CA SER A 106 -3.32 -13.52 11.76
C SER A 106 -3.52 -14.89 12.37
N ASP A 107 -4.50 -15.64 11.85
CA ASP A 107 -4.70 -17.05 12.20
C ASP A 107 -3.66 -17.99 11.55
N ALA A 108 -2.82 -17.48 10.64
CA ALA A 108 -1.83 -18.33 9.98
C ALA A 108 -0.70 -18.72 10.95
N THR A 109 -0.71 -19.98 11.34
CA THR A 109 0.38 -20.58 12.12
C THR A 109 1.49 -21.03 11.17
N GLY A 110 2.74 -20.64 11.47
CA GLY A 110 3.90 -21.03 10.68
C GLY A 110 3.95 -20.34 9.31
N VAL A 111 4.50 -19.12 9.27
CA VAL A 111 4.69 -18.40 8.02
C VAL A 111 5.75 -19.10 7.17
N GLN A 112 5.30 -19.82 6.14
CA GLN A 112 6.17 -20.29 5.06
C GLN A 112 6.38 -19.14 4.08
N VAL A 113 7.55 -18.52 4.11
CA VAL A 113 7.89 -17.44 3.18
C VAL A 113 8.37 -18.04 1.86
N PRO A 114 7.76 -17.70 0.69
CA PRO A 114 8.22 -18.19 -0.59
C PRO A 114 9.70 -17.84 -0.86
N ALA A 115 10.42 -18.76 -1.50
CA ALA A 115 11.84 -18.54 -1.83
C ALA A 115 12.04 -17.32 -2.74
N SER A 116 11.09 -17.04 -3.64
CA SER A 116 11.06 -15.85 -4.50
C SER A 116 10.99 -14.56 -3.67
N GLN A 117 10.13 -14.53 -2.66
CA GLN A 117 10.01 -13.40 -1.73
C GLN A 117 11.29 -13.22 -0.91
N LEU A 118 11.91 -14.30 -0.42
CA LEU A 118 13.18 -14.22 0.31
C LEU A 118 14.33 -13.73 -0.57
N LEU A 119 14.34 -14.08 -1.86
CA LEU A 119 15.30 -13.56 -2.82
C LEU A 119 15.05 -12.06 -3.06
N TRP A 120 13.81 -11.67 -3.31
CA TRP A 120 13.43 -10.28 -3.51
C TRP A 120 13.82 -9.40 -2.31
N LEU A 121 13.49 -9.83 -1.09
CA LEU A 121 13.82 -9.09 0.13
C LEU A 121 15.33 -8.93 0.35
N ARG A 122 16.12 -9.89 -0.13
CA ARG A 122 17.59 -9.85 -0.02
C ARG A 122 18.25 -9.00 -1.08
N GLU A 123 17.71 -8.93 -2.29
CA GLU A 123 18.39 -8.27 -3.41
C GLU A 123 17.79 -6.90 -3.74
N HIS A 124 16.49 -6.69 -3.49
CA HIS A 124 15.82 -5.46 -3.87
C HIS A 124 16.11 -4.33 -2.88
N HIS A 125 16.59 -3.20 -3.39
CA HIS A 125 16.97 -2.04 -2.58
C HIS A 125 15.82 -1.41 -1.79
N ASN A 126 14.57 -1.45 -2.30
CA ASN A 126 13.39 -0.98 -1.55
C ASN A 126 13.22 -1.71 -0.22
N ALA A 127 13.63 -2.97 -0.11
CA ALA A 127 13.59 -3.70 1.15
C ALA A 127 14.54 -3.12 2.22
N ARG A 128 15.42 -2.19 1.83
CA ARG A 128 16.42 -1.51 2.66
C ARG A 128 16.19 0.01 2.75
N ASN A 129 14.96 0.48 2.50
CA ASN A 129 14.63 1.90 2.51
C ASN A 129 15.41 2.73 1.47
N ARG A 130 15.86 2.10 0.38
CA ARG A 130 16.53 2.76 -0.75
C ARG A 130 15.66 2.62 -1.98
N PHE A 131 15.49 3.70 -2.71
CA PHE A 131 14.53 3.77 -3.80
C PHE A 131 15.12 4.53 -4.98
N CYS A 132 14.47 4.41 -6.14
CA CYS A 132 14.85 5.07 -7.38
C CYS A 132 16.21 4.62 -7.92
N VAL A 133 16.46 4.91 -9.20
CA VAL A 133 17.77 4.66 -9.82
C VAL A 133 18.92 5.40 -9.14
N CYS A 134 18.65 6.43 -8.34
CA CYS A 134 19.66 7.11 -7.53
C CYS A 134 20.10 6.29 -6.31
N ASP A 135 19.30 5.31 -5.90
CA ASP A 135 19.57 4.38 -4.81
C ASP A 135 19.90 5.09 -3.49
N THR A 136 19.24 6.23 -3.24
CA THR A 136 19.43 7.01 -2.01
C THR A 136 18.53 6.44 -0.91
N GLU A 137 18.98 6.48 0.35
CA GLU A 137 18.10 6.18 1.48
C GLU A 137 17.00 7.25 1.56
N TYR A 138 15.75 6.80 1.64
CA TYR A 138 14.59 7.69 1.76
C TYR A 138 14.50 8.25 3.18
N THR A 139 14.54 9.57 3.28
CA THR A 139 14.47 10.31 4.55
C THR A 139 13.17 11.09 4.69
N GLY A 140 12.34 11.13 3.65
CA GLY A 140 11.05 11.80 3.64
C GLY A 140 11.11 13.14 2.93
N GLU A 141 11.11 14.23 3.70
CA GLU A 141 10.87 15.60 3.19
C GLU A 141 11.88 16.05 2.11
N GLU A 142 13.13 15.59 2.16
CA GLU A 142 14.17 15.99 1.20
C GLU A 142 14.06 15.27 -0.17
N ASP A 143 13.35 14.14 -0.23
CA ASP A 143 13.24 13.31 -1.43
C ASP A 143 12.20 13.86 -2.43
N GLY A 144 11.18 14.58 -1.92
CA GLY A 144 10.08 15.11 -2.71
C GLY A 144 9.15 14.00 -3.25
N VAL A 145 8.32 14.34 -4.23
CA VAL A 145 7.32 13.42 -4.78
C VAL A 145 7.99 12.33 -5.64
N MET A 146 7.81 11.07 -5.25
CA MET A 146 8.14 9.88 -6.02
C MET A 146 6.88 9.28 -6.69
N TYR A 147 7.11 8.41 -7.67
CA TYR A 147 6.04 7.71 -8.38
C TYR A 147 6.41 6.25 -8.53
N GLN A 148 5.43 5.38 -8.27
CA GLN A 148 5.61 3.95 -8.44
C GLN A 148 5.38 3.56 -9.91
N CYS A 149 6.33 2.84 -10.49
CA CYS A 149 6.17 2.28 -11.84
C CYS A 149 5.15 1.13 -11.81
N ILE A 150 4.15 1.15 -12.68
CA ILE A 150 3.11 0.11 -12.70
C ILE A 150 3.60 -1.27 -13.18
N GLY A 151 4.81 -1.33 -13.76
CA GLY A 151 5.40 -2.59 -14.25
C GLY A 151 6.32 -3.30 -13.26
N CYS A 152 7.35 -2.59 -12.79
CA CYS A 152 8.32 -3.16 -11.84
C CYS A 152 7.99 -2.85 -10.37
N GLU A 153 6.97 -2.02 -10.15
CA GLU A 153 6.51 -1.58 -8.82
C GLU A 153 7.58 -0.86 -7.99
N ASP A 154 8.67 -0.46 -8.62
CA ASP A 154 9.72 0.33 -8.02
C ASP A 154 9.35 1.83 -8.03
N TRP A 155 9.96 2.61 -7.15
CA TRP A 155 9.67 4.01 -6.91
C TRP A 155 10.72 4.90 -7.54
N PHE A 156 10.30 5.95 -8.24
CA PHE A 156 11.20 6.84 -8.96
C PHE A 156 10.88 8.31 -8.68
N HIS A 157 11.92 9.11 -8.49
CA HIS A 157 11.83 10.53 -8.71
C HIS A 157 11.74 10.80 -10.21
N LEU A 158 10.80 11.63 -10.67
CA LEU A 158 10.72 12.01 -12.09
C LEU A 158 12.00 12.71 -12.56
N ARG A 159 12.60 13.54 -11.69
CA ARG A 159 13.91 14.18 -11.93
C ARG A 159 15.07 13.22 -12.20
N CYS A 160 14.95 11.96 -11.79
CA CYS A 160 15.96 10.93 -12.00
C CYS A 160 15.70 10.10 -13.27
N LEU A 161 14.58 10.33 -13.96
CA LEU A 161 14.19 9.63 -15.18
C LEU A 161 14.44 10.53 -16.40
N ALA A 162 15.26 10.04 -17.32
CA ALA A 162 15.64 10.78 -18.52
C ALA A 162 14.40 11.14 -19.38
N GLY A 163 14.19 12.43 -19.64
CA GLY A 163 13.04 12.94 -20.39
C GLY A 163 11.85 13.37 -19.52
N LEU A 164 11.88 13.14 -18.20
CA LEU A 164 10.86 13.56 -17.24
C LEU A 164 11.43 14.52 -16.18
N GLU A 165 12.59 15.13 -16.43
CA GLU A 165 13.34 15.84 -15.39
C GLU A 165 12.60 17.06 -14.81
N GLN A 166 11.77 17.68 -15.64
CA GLN A 166 10.95 18.85 -15.31
C GLN A 166 9.45 18.51 -15.36
N ALA A 167 9.11 17.23 -15.47
CA ALA A 167 7.72 16.80 -15.50
C ALA A 167 7.14 16.76 -14.09
N GLU A 168 5.84 17.05 -14.01
CA GLU A 168 5.01 16.80 -12.85
C GLU A 168 3.87 15.90 -13.32
N ALA A 169 3.62 14.80 -12.60
CA ALA A 169 2.52 13.93 -13.00
C ALA A 169 1.18 14.56 -12.59
N ARG A 170 0.22 14.51 -13.51
CA ARG A 170 -1.15 14.94 -13.25
C ARG A 170 -1.94 13.84 -12.52
N PRO A 171 -3.04 14.20 -11.84
CA PRO A 171 -3.97 13.21 -11.32
C PRO A 171 -4.39 12.21 -12.41
N GLY A 172 -4.37 10.92 -12.07
CA GLY A 172 -4.70 9.83 -13.00
C GLY A 172 -3.55 9.37 -13.90
N GLU A 173 -2.36 9.98 -13.83
CA GLU A 173 -1.19 9.53 -14.60
C GLU A 173 -0.39 8.43 -13.92
N LEU A 174 -0.14 7.37 -14.67
CA LEU A 174 0.62 6.17 -14.33
C LEU A 174 2.03 6.29 -14.89
N LEU A 175 3.04 5.99 -14.05
CA LEU A 175 4.43 5.94 -14.50
C LEU A 175 4.76 4.55 -15.08
N VAL A 176 5.39 4.53 -16.26
CA VAL A 176 6.13 3.37 -16.78
C VAL A 176 7.59 3.76 -16.95
N CYS A 177 8.49 3.12 -16.18
CA CYS A 177 9.90 3.50 -16.15
C CYS A 177 10.66 3.08 -17.42
N THR A 178 11.88 3.60 -17.59
CA THR A 178 12.79 3.31 -18.70
C THR A 178 12.97 1.81 -18.95
N ALA A 179 13.15 1.02 -17.88
CA ALA A 179 13.37 -0.42 -18.00
C ALA A 179 12.12 -1.14 -18.52
N CYS A 180 10.95 -0.84 -17.95
CA CYS A 180 9.67 -1.40 -18.39
C CYS A 180 9.32 -0.97 -19.83
N MET A 181 9.75 0.21 -20.28
CA MET A 181 9.55 0.68 -21.65
C MET A 181 10.55 0.13 -22.67
N SER A 182 11.68 -0.45 -22.23
CA SER A 182 12.77 -0.90 -23.11
C SER A 182 12.52 -2.27 -23.77
N GLY A 183 11.59 -3.06 -23.24
CA GLY A 183 11.25 -4.38 -23.79
C GLY A 183 10.08 -4.36 -24.76
N ASP A 184 9.74 -5.52 -25.30
CA ASP A 184 8.51 -5.74 -26.07
C ASP A 184 7.48 -6.54 -25.26
N GLY A 185 7.53 -6.44 -23.93
CA GLY A 185 6.52 -7.02 -23.04
C GLY A 185 5.15 -6.34 -23.19
N ALA A 186 4.11 -6.96 -22.64
CA ALA A 186 2.74 -6.52 -22.84
C ALA A 186 2.50 -5.07 -22.38
N LEU A 187 2.97 -4.74 -21.18
CA LEU A 187 2.93 -3.39 -20.64
C LEU A 187 3.57 -2.36 -21.59
N ALA A 188 4.77 -2.63 -22.11
CA ALA A 188 5.48 -1.69 -22.98
C ALA A 188 4.69 -1.40 -24.27
N GLN A 189 4.07 -2.42 -24.85
CA GLN A 189 3.30 -2.29 -26.09
C GLN A 189 2.01 -1.49 -25.86
N TRP A 190 1.25 -1.81 -24.81
CA TRP A 190 0.05 -1.03 -24.46
C TRP A 190 0.39 0.40 -24.05
N ALA A 191 1.45 0.60 -23.28
CA ALA A 191 1.93 1.92 -22.88
C ALA A 191 2.29 2.79 -24.10
N ARG A 192 2.99 2.23 -25.08
CA ARG A 192 3.33 2.94 -26.35
C ARG A 192 2.08 3.35 -27.11
N VAL A 193 1.07 2.47 -27.18
CA VAL A 193 -0.18 2.76 -27.88
C VAL A 193 -1.00 3.82 -27.14
N ALA A 194 -1.05 3.76 -25.81
CA ALA A 194 -1.70 4.76 -24.98
C ALA A 194 -1.06 6.15 -25.10
N ALA A 195 0.25 6.22 -25.34
CA ALA A 195 1.00 7.46 -25.51
C ALA A 195 0.86 8.10 -26.91
N LEU A 196 0.21 7.44 -27.88
CA LEU A 196 -0.01 8.02 -29.20
C LEU A 196 -1.12 9.08 -29.14
N GLU A 197 -0.79 10.33 -29.47
CA GLU A 197 -1.76 11.42 -29.57
C GLU A 197 -2.66 11.27 -30.82
N GLY A 198 -3.99 11.28 -30.63
CA GLY A 198 -4.99 11.32 -31.71
C GLY A 198 -6.04 10.20 -31.63
N SER A 199 -7.29 10.52 -32.00
CA SER A 199 -8.53 9.74 -31.80
C SER A 199 -8.65 8.37 -32.52
N GLN A 200 -7.57 7.62 -32.67
CA GLN A 200 -7.53 6.31 -33.36
C GLN A 200 -6.80 5.20 -32.59
N ALA A 201 -6.58 5.33 -31.28
CA ALA A 201 -6.08 4.21 -30.49
C ALA A 201 -7.15 3.12 -30.40
N GLN A 202 -7.19 2.22 -31.39
CA GLN A 202 -7.84 0.93 -31.20
C GLN A 202 -7.03 0.13 -30.19
N PRO A 203 -7.70 -0.66 -29.34
CA PRO A 203 -7.00 -1.47 -28.36
C PRO A 203 -6.02 -2.40 -29.06
N PHE A 204 -4.79 -2.42 -28.57
CA PHE A 204 -3.73 -3.22 -29.13
C PHE A 204 -3.90 -4.68 -28.72
N CYS A 205 -4.09 -5.55 -29.73
CA CYS A 205 -4.43 -6.94 -29.52
C CYS A 205 -3.30 -7.87 -29.97
N PHE A 206 -2.70 -8.59 -29.02
CA PHE A 206 -1.64 -9.58 -29.28
C PHE A 206 -2.09 -10.70 -30.23
N ALA A 207 -3.35 -11.11 -30.16
CA ALA A 207 -3.90 -12.15 -31.02
C ALA A 207 -4.09 -11.72 -32.48
N LYS A 208 -4.15 -10.41 -32.74
CA LYS A 208 -4.29 -9.84 -34.10
C LYS A 208 -2.95 -9.41 -34.70
N MET A 209 -1.84 -9.55 -33.97
CA MET A 209 -0.54 -9.25 -34.53
C MET A 209 -0.15 -10.31 -35.56
N PRO A 210 0.35 -9.89 -36.75
CA PRO A 210 1.07 -10.81 -37.60
C PRO A 210 2.28 -11.34 -36.83
N GLN A 211 2.53 -12.65 -36.89
CA GLN A 211 3.68 -13.30 -36.29
C GLN A 211 4.96 -12.69 -36.89
N VAL A 212 5.48 -11.64 -36.27
CA VAL A 212 6.77 -11.05 -36.67
C VAL A 212 7.83 -12.06 -36.29
N THR A 213 8.45 -12.65 -37.31
CA THR A 213 9.60 -13.54 -37.16
C THR A 213 10.66 -12.85 -36.31
N THR A 214 11.02 -13.51 -35.21
CA THR A 214 12.09 -13.15 -34.28
C THR A 214 13.38 -12.82 -35.01
N GLY A 215 13.61 -11.54 -35.25
CA GLY A 215 14.77 -11.07 -35.99
C GLY A 215 14.96 -9.58 -35.77
N THR A 216 15.96 -9.25 -34.97
CA THR A 216 16.45 -7.90 -34.63
C THR A 216 15.75 -7.25 -33.44
N THR A 217 16.23 -7.58 -32.23
CA THR A 217 16.08 -6.72 -31.04
C THR A 217 16.85 -5.43 -31.27
N SER A 218 16.24 -4.46 -31.96
CA SER A 218 16.72 -3.09 -31.92
C SER A 218 16.51 -2.61 -30.49
N SER A 219 17.56 -2.59 -29.68
CA SER A 219 17.56 -2.00 -28.35
C SER A 219 17.35 -0.48 -28.45
N SER A 220 16.14 -0.04 -28.75
CA SER A 220 15.76 1.34 -28.50
C SER A 220 15.82 1.53 -26.98
N ARG A 221 16.47 2.61 -26.53
CA ARG A 221 16.37 3.00 -25.12
C ARG A 221 14.91 3.30 -24.86
N GLY A 222 14.28 2.56 -23.95
CA GLY A 222 12.92 2.86 -23.51
C GLY A 222 12.86 4.28 -22.96
N VAL A 223 11.90 5.07 -23.42
CA VAL A 223 11.66 6.42 -22.86
C VAL A 223 10.65 6.25 -21.74
N PRO A 224 10.95 6.63 -20.49
CA PRO A 224 9.96 6.58 -19.41
C PRO A 224 8.77 7.46 -19.78
N THR A 225 7.56 7.04 -19.43
CA THR A 225 6.34 7.72 -19.89
C THR A 225 5.33 7.82 -18.75
N LEU A 226 4.67 8.97 -18.65
CA LEU A 226 3.47 9.18 -17.85
C LEU A 226 2.26 8.99 -18.75
N ILE A 227 1.33 8.13 -18.33
CA ILE A 227 0.18 7.71 -19.15
C ILE A 227 -1.08 7.85 -18.31
N HIS A 228 -2.08 8.57 -18.80
CA HIS A 228 -3.34 8.66 -18.07
C HIS A 228 -4.04 7.29 -18.05
N VAL A 229 -4.66 6.91 -16.93
CA VAL A 229 -5.35 5.62 -16.76
C VAL A 229 -6.38 5.36 -17.86
N ASP A 230 -7.15 6.38 -18.25
CA ASP A 230 -8.12 6.25 -19.34
C ASP A 230 -7.46 5.93 -20.69
N GLN A 231 -6.32 6.57 -20.98
CA GLN A 231 -5.58 6.30 -22.21
C GLN A 231 -5.07 4.85 -22.22
N LEU A 232 -4.56 4.39 -21.07
CA LEU A 232 -4.13 3.01 -20.90
C LEU A 232 -5.31 2.04 -21.06
N GLY A 233 -6.46 2.33 -20.46
CA GLY A 233 -7.68 1.53 -20.58
C GLY A 233 -8.18 1.42 -22.02
N THR A 234 -8.08 2.48 -22.82
CA THR A 234 -8.41 2.41 -24.27
C THR A 234 -7.39 1.62 -25.09
N ALA A 235 -6.12 1.57 -24.65
CA ALA A 235 -5.06 0.87 -25.34
C ALA A 235 -5.05 -0.64 -25.05
N ILE A 236 -5.48 -1.06 -23.87
CA ILE A 236 -5.50 -2.48 -23.47
C ILE A 236 -6.63 -3.22 -24.18
N CYS A 237 -6.31 -4.36 -24.80
CA CYS A 237 -7.31 -5.21 -25.42
C CYS A 237 -8.04 -6.09 -24.40
N SER A 238 -9.38 -6.12 -24.52
CA SER A 238 -10.25 -6.85 -23.60
C SER A 238 -10.56 -8.30 -23.99
N CYS A 239 -9.99 -8.83 -25.09
CA CYS A 239 -10.32 -10.18 -25.54
C CYS A 239 -9.71 -11.28 -24.67
N GLU A 240 -10.35 -12.45 -24.61
CA GLU A 240 -9.87 -13.61 -23.84
C GLU A 240 -8.44 -14.03 -24.21
N SER A 241 -8.06 -13.89 -25.49
CA SER A 241 -6.69 -14.21 -25.94
C SER A 241 -5.63 -13.24 -25.41
N CYS A 242 -6.02 -12.03 -24.97
CA CYS A 242 -5.12 -11.07 -24.33
C CYS A 242 -5.10 -11.20 -22.81
N ALA A 243 -5.99 -11.99 -22.20
CA ALA A 243 -6.07 -12.13 -20.74
C ALA A 243 -4.74 -12.55 -20.10
N PRO A 244 -3.98 -13.55 -20.63
CA PRO A 244 -2.69 -13.92 -20.04
C PRO A 244 -1.65 -12.80 -20.09
N PHE A 245 -1.70 -11.94 -21.11
CA PHE A 245 -0.79 -10.80 -21.23
C PHE A 245 -1.15 -9.67 -20.27
N ARG A 246 -2.44 -9.50 -19.93
CA ARG A 246 -2.88 -8.54 -18.91
C ARG A 246 -2.52 -9.02 -17.51
N GLU A 247 -2.70 -10.31 -17.25
CA GLU A 247 -2.36 -10.94 -15.98
C GLU A 247 -0.85 -10.85 -15.70
N ASP A 248 -0.02 -11.21 -16.70
CA ASP A 248 1.45 -11.11 -16.63
C ASP A 248 1.94 -9.68 -16.44
N ALA A 249 1.22 -8.70 -16.99
CA ALA A 249 1.52 -7.28 -16.83
C ALA A 249 0.89 -6.64 -15.58
N HIS A 250 0.07 -7.38 -14.82
CA HIS A 250 -0.74 -6.88 -13.71
C HIS A 250 -1.64 -5.68 -14.09
N LEU A 251 -2.33 -5.77 -15.23
CA LEU A 251 -3.16 -4.68 -15.78
C LEU A 251 -4.66 -4.98 -15.85
N ASP A 252 -5.13 -6.13 -15.37
CA ASP A 252 -6.57 -6.45 -15.41
C ASP A 252 -7.41 -5.37 -14.68
N TRP A 253 -6.87 -4.82 -13.58
CA TRP A 253 -7.51 -3.75 -12.81
C TRP A 253 -7.84 -2.48 -13.60
N VAL A 254 -7.12 -2.20 -14.70
CA VAL A 254 -7.33 -1.01 -15.54
C VAL A 254 -8.68 -1.06 -16.25
N LEU A 255 -9.20 -2.27 -16.47
CA LEU A 255 -10.46 -2.50 -17.19
C LEU A 255 -11.66 -2.71 -16.26
N ASP A 256 -11.45 -2.72 -14.95
CA ASP A 256 -12.52 -2.91 -13.97
C ASP A 256 -13.31 -1.61 -13.81
N ASP A 257 -14.61 -1.63 -14.15
CA ASP A 257 -15.51 -0.46 -14.13
C ASP A 257 -15.64 0.19 -12.73
N GLU A 258 -15.31 -0.54 -11.65
CA GLU A 258 -15.28 -0.01 -10.27
C GLU A 258 -14.14 1.00 -10.01
N ASN A 259 -13.12 1.03 -10.88
CA ASN A 259 -11.97 1.94 -10.75
C ASN A 259 -12.09 3.22 -11.60
N ALA A 260 -13.10 3.33 -12.47
CA ALA A 260 -13.23 4.38 -13.48
C ALA A 260 -13.69 5.75 -12.94
N ALA A 261 -13.91 5.92 -11.63
CA ALA A 261 -14.38 7.18 -11.07
C ALA A 261 -13.92 7.41 -9.64
N VAL A 262 -12.84 8.21 -9.44
CA VAL A 262 -12.88 9.49 -8.69
C VAL A 262 -11.63 10.29 -9.08
N GLY A 263 -11.79 11.21 -10.03
CA GLY A 263 -10.89 12.34 -10.19
C GLY A 263 -11.28 13.46 -9.23
N GLY A 264 -10.29 14.03 -8.53
CA GLY A 264 -10.39 15.37 -7.95
C GLY A 264 -10.61 15.44 -6.44
N ALA A 265 -9.50 15.54 -5.70
CA ALA A 265 -9.36 16.50 -4.60
C ALA A 265 -7.87 16.84 -4.48
N GLU A 266 -7.55 18.13 -4.44
CA GLU A 266 -6.20 18.64 -4.21
C GLU A 266 -5.76 18.21 -2.80
N THR A 267 -4.88 17.22 -2.70
CA THR A 267 -4.35 16.72 -1.43
C THR A 267 -3.02 17.40 -1.10
N GLU A 268 -2.91 17.94 0.11
CA GLU A 268 -1.66 18.49 0.65
C GLU A 268 -0.52 17.46 0.61
N PRO A 269 0.76 17.89 0.52
CA PRO A 269 1.89 16.98 0.34
C PRO A 269 2.01 16.05 1.55
N THR A 270 1.61 14.79 1.36
CA THR A 270 1.82 13.76 2.36
C THR A 270 3.30 13.38 2.39
N PRO A 271 3.86 12.92 3.53
CA PRO A 271 5.22 12.38 3.59
C PRO A 271 5.39 11.06 2.81
N PHE A 272 4.32 10.58 2.16
CA PHE A 272 4.30 9.44 1.26
C PHE A 272 4.02 9.90 -0.18
N PRO A 273 4.80 9.41 -1.15
CA PRO A 273 4.55 9.72 -2.54
C PRO A 273 3.24 9.06 -3.04
N PRO A 274 2.47 9.74 -3.92
CA PRO A 274 1.22 9.22 -4.46
C PRO A 274 1.51 7.93 -5.23
N SER A 275 1.19 6.78 -4.63
CA SER A 275 1.04 5.53 -5.38
C SER A 275 -0.17 5.72 -6.29
N VAL A 276 0.00 5.46 -7.59
CA VAL A 276 -1.00 5.83 -8.58
C VAL A 276 -2.34 5.10 -8.36
N LEU A 277 -3.26 5.89 -7.81
CA LEU A 277 -4.71 6.05 -8.00
C LEU A 277 -5.56 4.88 -8.54
N GLY A 278 -6.56 4.56 -7.73
CA GLY A 278 -7.73 3.73 -7.99
C GLY A 278 -8.25 3.20 -6.65
N ASN A 279 -9.09 3.98 -5.96
CA ASN A 279 -9.65 3.70 -4.62
C ASN A 279 -8.66 3.31 -3.48
N ARG A 280 -7.34 3.28 -3.71
CA ARG A 280 -6.31 3.02 -2.69
C ARG A 280 -5.77 4.24 -1.96
N MET A 281 -6.23 5.45 -2.33
CA MET A 281 -5.86 6.66 -1.60
C MET A 281 -6.67 6.85 -0.32
N LEU A 282 -7.77 6.10 -0.15
CA LEU A 282 -8.43 6.00 1.15
C LEU A 282 -7.53 5.32 2.17
N GLU A 283 -6.82 4.24 1.86
CA GLU A 283 -6.07 3.47 2.86
C GLU A 283 -4.90 4.23 3.51
N LEU A 284 -4.24 5.20 2.87
CA LEU A 284 -3.10 5.93 3.45
C LEU A 284 -3.50 7.18 4.24
N GLU A 285 -4.41 8.00 3.72
CA GLU A 285 -5.00 9.12 4.48
C GLU A 285 -5.81 8.60 5.66
N TYR A 286 -6.52 7.50 5.44
CA TYR A 286 -7.18 6.76 6.49
C TYR A 286 -6.15 6.16 7.45
N ALA A 287 -5.10 5.46 7.02
CA ALA A 287 -4.05 4.95 7.92
C ALA A 287 -3.40 6.06 8.76
N HIS A 288 -3.22 7.26 8.21
CA HIS A 288 -2.67 8.40 8.93
C HIS A 288 -3.63 8.99 9.94
N THR A 289 -4.87 9.26 9.52
CA THR A 289 -5.92 9.76 10.41
C THR A 289 -6.29 8.74 11.47
N TRP A 290 -6.28 7.46 11.09
CA TRP A 290 -6.38 6.28 11.94
C TRP A 290 -5.21 6.17 12.92
N GLN A 291 -3.96 6.34 12.48
CA GLN A 291 -2.79 6.28 13.35
C GLN A 291 -2.78 7.47 14.31
N ALA A 292 -3.14 8.68 13.87
CA ALA A 292 -3.31 9.84 14.73
C ALA A 292 -4.43 9.61 15.76
N ALA A 293 -5.57 9.10 15.31
CA ALA A 293 -6.70 8.73 16.14
C ALA A 293 -6.34 7.67 17.18
N LYS A 294 -5.66 6.61 16.74
CA LYS A 294 -5.15 5.51 17.55
C LYS A 294 -4.15 6.04 18.57
N GLN A 295 -3.11 6.76 18.16
CA GLN A 295 -2.14 7.37 19.08
C GLN A 295 -2.81 8.27 20.12
N ARG A 296 -3.85 9.01 19.76
CA ARG A 296 -4.63 9.84 20.70
C ARG A 296 -5.41 9.00 21.70
N LEU A 297 -6.09 7.96 21.25
CA LEU A 297 -6.81 7.02 22.10
C LEU A 297 -5.85 6.26 23.02
N TYR A 298 -4.70 5.80 22.51
CA TYR A 298 -3.65 5.17 23.32
C TYR A 298 -3.06 6.13 24.35
N SER A 299 -2.84 7.40 23.99
CA SER A 299 -2.37 8.42 24.94
C SER A 299 -3.39 8.65 26.06
N LEU A 300 -4.67 8.77 25.72
CA LEU A 300 -5.77 8.87 26.68
C LEU A 300 -5.80 7.65 27.62
N PHE A 301 -5.75 6.44 27.07
CA PHE A 301 -5.76 5.21 27.88
C PHE A 301 -4.52 5.10 28.76
N ARG A 302 -3.34 5.51 28.28
CA ARG A 302 -2.09 5.52 29.05
C ARG A 302 -2.15 6.52 30.21
N GLU A 303 -2.74 7.69 30.02
CA GLU A 303 -2.97 8.68 31.08
C GLU A 303 -3.97 8.18 32.13
N CYS A 304 -5.12 7.66 31.68
CA CYS A 304 -6.12 7.07 32.57
C CYS A 304 -5.55 5.90 33.39
N ALA A 305 -4.76 5.02 32.78
CA ALA A 305 -4.09 3.93 33.46
C ALA A 305 -3.07 4.44 34.50
N ARG A 306 -2.30 5.49 34.17
CA ARG A 306 -1.36 6.12 35.11
C ARG A 306 -2.05 6.73 36.32
N GLU A 307 -3.26 7.26 36.12
CA GLU A 307 -4.07 7.92 37.15
C GLU A 307 -5.01 6.96 37.88
N ASN A 308 -4.99 5.67 37.52
CA ASN A 308 -5.92 4.65 38.01
C ASN A 308 -7.41 5.08 37.84
N ARG A 309 -7.70 5.73 36.71
CA ARG A 309 -8.99 6.31 36.37
C ARG A 309 -9.71 5.43 35.35
N VAL A 310 -10.99 5.17 35.59
CA VAL A 310 -11.85 4.45 34.64
C VAL A 310 -12.11 5.33 33.42
N VAL A 311 -11.91 4.77 32.24
CA VAL A 311 -12.27 5.42 30.97
C VAL A 311 -13.79 5.41 30.84
N THR A 312 -14.40 6.58 30.71
CA THR A 312 -15.85 6.71 30.55
C THR A 312 -16.25 6.90 29.10
N GLU A 313 -17.52 6.63 28.77
CA GLU A 313 -18.10 6.92 27.45
C GLU A 313 -17.91 8.40 27.03
N ARG A 314 -17.89 9.31 28.01
CA ARG A 314 -17.62 10.74 27.77
C ARG A 314 -16.17 10.97 27.32
N ASP A 315 -15.20 10.29 27.91
CA ASP A 315 -13.78 10.41 27.54
C ASP A 315 -13.56 9.95 26.09
N VAL A 316 -14.18 8.82 25.71
CA VAL A 316 -14.11 8.28 24.34
C VAL A 316 -14.78 9.22 23.34
N ARG A 317 -15.99 9.73 23.65
CA ARG A 317 -16.68 10.70 22.76
C ARG A 317 -15.87 11.98 22.55
N LEU A 318 -15.19 12.50 23.57
CA LEU A 318 -14.36 13.69 23.45
C LEU A 318 -13.15 13.43 22.56
N ALA A 319 -12.46 12.30 22.75
CA ALA A 319 -11.35 11.91 21.89
C ALA A 319 -11.79 11.76 20.42
N LEU A 320 -12.92 11.10 20.17
CA LEU A 320 -13.47 10.96 18.81
C LEU A 320 -13.86 12.31 18.20
N ALA A 321 -14.42 13.23 18.98
CA ALA A 321 -14.80 14.56 18.50
C ALA A 321 -13.59 15.48 18.23
N ASP A 322 -12.47 15.28 18.92
CA ASP A 322 -11.20 15.94 18.62
C ASP A 322 -10.61 15.38 17.32
N ILE A 323 -10.58 14.05 17.18
CA ILE A 323 -10.14 13.34 15.96
C ILE A 323 -10.95 13.80 14.74
N GLN A 324 -12.28 13.85 14.84
CA GLN A 324 -13.16 14.29 13.75
C GLN A 324 -12.94 15.76 13.36
N ARG A 325 -12.59 16.63 14.32
CA ARG A 325 -12.27 18.04 14.03
C ARG A 325 -10.96 18.18 13.27
N GLU A 326 -9.95 17.39 13.64
CA GLU A 326 -8.67 17.38 12.94
C GLU A 326 -8.84 16.82 11.51
N ILE A 327 -9.58 15.72 11.34
CA ILE A 327 -9.93 15.16 10.02
C ILE A 327 -10.70 16.17 9.16
N GLY A 328 -11.59 16.95 9.77
CA GLY A 328 -12.37 17.98 9.07
C GLY A 328 -11.60 19.25 8.73
N GLN A 329 -10.38 19.44 9.26
CA GLN A 329 -9.50 20.56 8.94
C GLN A 329 -8.52 20.24 7.81
N THR A 330 -8.33 18.95 7.50
CA THR A 330 -7.49 18.43 6.40
C THR A 330 -8.27 18.10 5.12
N ARG A 331 -9.60 18.30 5.10
CA ARG A 331 -10.47 18.22 3.91
C ARG A 331 -10.80 19.61 3.38
#